data_AF-A0AAE3TDU0-F1
#
_entry.id   AF-A0AAE3TDU0-F1
#
_cell.length_a   1.000
_cell.length_b   1.000
_cell.length_c   1.000
_cell.angle_alpha   90.00
_cell.angle_beta   90.00
_cell.angle_gamma   90.00
#
_symmetry.space_group_name_H-M   'P 1'
#
loop_
_entity.id
_entity.type
_entity.pdbx_description
1 polymer ?
#
loop_
_entity_poly.entity_id
_entity_poly.type
_entity_poly.pdbx_seq_one_letter_code
_entity_poly.pdbx_strand_id
1 'polypeptide(L)'
;MTIEEKAKWFDRALRFALDGKIQLIMKSYKDGVAKWAIIDTEKNLVLNSNLEWEPEPTLAKDRDEAFLIRTRFDFETAVSQYQQYKMYAQ
;
A
#
# COMPACT_ATOMS: atom_id res chain seq x y z
N MET A 1 -11.82 19.65 11.03
CA MET A 1 -10.81 18.81 10.39
C MET A 1 -10.23 19.53 9.18
N THR A 2 -8.93 19.79 9.17
CA THR A 2 -8.18 20.28 8.01
C THR A 2 -8.20 19.25 6.88
N ILE A 3 -7.81 19.66 5.66
CA ILE A 3 -7.69 18.72 4.52
C ILE A 3 -6.71 17.59 4.85
N GLU A 4 -5.60 17.89 5.52
CA GLU A 4 -4.63 16.89 5.99
C GLU A 4 -5.22 15.94 7.03
N GLU A 5 -6.06 16.42 7.93
CA GLU A 5 -6.76 15.56 8.91
C GLU A 5 -7.81 14.67 8.26
N LYS A 6 -8.53 15.17 7.24
CA LYS A 6 -9.47 14.38 6.44
C LYS A 6 -8.76 13.30 5.63
N ALA A 7 -7.61 13.63 5.03
CA ALA A 7 -6.77 12.65 4.35
C ALA A 7 -6.24 11.59 5.32
N LYS A 8 -5.74 11.99 6.49
CA LYS A 8 -5.29 11.05 7.54
C LYS A 8 -6.43 10.18 8.10
N TRP A 9 -7.65 10.71 8.19
CA TRP A 9 -8.83 9.96 8.62
C TRP A 9 -9.28 8.96 7.54
N PHE A 10 -9.28 9.37 6.27
CA PHE A 10 -9.61 8.52 5.13
C PHE A 10 -8.58 7.39 4.96
N ASP A 11 -7.27 7.68 5.08
CA ASP A 11 -6.18 6.70 5.11
C ASP A 11 -6.26 5.72 6.31
N ARG A 12 -6.96 6.10 7.37
CA ARG A 12 -7.24 5.24 8.53
C ARG A 12 -8.48 4.35 8.32
N ALA A 13 -9.39 4.72 7.44
CA ALA A 13 -10.71 4.10 7.32
C ALA A 13 -10.78 2.91 6.35
N LEU A 14 -9.80 2.72 5.45
CA LEU A 14 -9.80 1.63 4.46
C LEU A 14 -8.52 0.80 4.54
N ARG A 15 -8.40 0.03 5.63
CA ARG A 15 -7.32 -0.93 5.84
C ARG A 15 -7.87 -2.33 5.96
N PHE A 16 -7.33 -3.24 5.18
CA PHE A 16 -7.61 -4.67 5.30
C PHE A 16 -6.39 -5.36 5.90
N ALA A 17 -6.55 -6.00 7.05
CA ALA A 17 -5.49 -6.82 7.63
C ALA A 17 -5.29 -8.07 6.76
N LEU A 18 -4.07 -8.27 6.29
CA LEU A 18 -3.69 -9.48 5.56
C LEU A 18 -3.08 -10.52 6.51
N ASP A 19 -2.15 -10.08 7.35
CA ASP A 19 -1.45 -10.94 8.32
C ASP A 19 -0.85 -10.06 9.43
N GLY A 20 -1.52 -10.00 10.59
CA GLY A 20 -1.08 -9.20 11.73
C GLY A 20 -0.81 -7.72 11.40
N LYS A 21 0.48 -7.35 11.27
CA LYS A 21 0.96 -6.00 10.99
C LYS A 21 1.06 -5.67 9.50
N ILE A 22 0.85 -6.65 8.63
CA ILE A 22 0.77 -6.46 7.18
C ILE A 22 -0.67 -6.10 6.79
N GLN A 23 -0.83 -4.95 6.14
CA GLN A 23 -2.14 -4.39 5.80
C GLN A 23 -2.19 -3.94 4.34
N LEU A 24 -3.32 -4.17 3.67
CA LEU A 24 -3.69 -3.45 2.46
C LEU A 24 -4.22 -2.08 2.85
N ILE A 25 -3.64 -1.02 2.30
CA ILE A 25 -4.04 0.37 2.54
C ILE A 25 -4.39 1.02 1.21
N MET A 26 -5.61 1.55 1.08
CA MET A 26 -5.99 2.38 -0.07
C MET A 26 -5.25 3.71 0.00
N LYS A 27 -4.56 4.08 -1.07
CA LYS A 27 -3.65 5.24 -1.09
C LYS A 27 -4.06 6.29 -2.11
N SER A 28 -4.88 5.91 -3.07
CA SER A 28 -5.63 6.86 -3.89
C SER A 28 -6.93 6.24 -4.40
N TYR A 29 -7.90 7.11 -4.67
CA TYR A 29 -9.14 6.80 -5.37
C TYR A 29 -9.42 7.96 -6.32
N LYS A 30 -9.32 7.71 -7.62
CA LYS A 30 -9.50 8.73 -8.65
C LYS A 30 -10.24 8.12 -9.84
N ASP A 31 -11.25 8.83 -10.33
CA ASP A 31 -12.03 8.44 -11.51
C ASP A 31 -12.60 7.00 -11.42
N GLY A 32 -13.03 6.60 -10.22
CA GLY A 32 -13.56 5.26 -9.96
C GLY A 32 -12.50 4.17 -9.75
N VAL A 33 -11.22 4.50 -9.89
CA VAL A 33 -10.10 3.56 -9.76
C VAL A 33 -9.44 3.72 -8.39
N ALA A 34 -9.55 2.69 -7.56
CA ALA A 34 -8.83 2.58 -6.30
C ALA A 34 -7.43 2.00 -6.52
N LYS A 35 -6.43 2.57 -5.83
CA LYS A 35 -5.07 2.04 -5.76
C LYS A 35 -4.68 1.72 -4.33
N TRP A 36 -4.17 0.52 -4.14
CA TRP A 36 -3.86 -0.11 -2.86
C TRP A 36 -2.38 -0.45 -2.79
N ALA A 37 -1.83 -0.42 -1.57
CA ALA A 37 -0.49 -0.93 -1.29
C ALA A 37 -0.51 -1.87 -0.10
N ILE A 38 0.40 -2.82 -0.14
CA ILE A 38 0.65 -3.79 0.92
C ILE A 38 1.74 -3.19 1.81
N ILE A 39 1.41 -2.89 3.07
CA ILE A 39 2.27 -2.16 3.99
C ILE A 39 2.56 -3.00 5.22
N ASP A 40 3.84 -3.16 5.56
CA ASP A 40 4.27 -3.56 6.90
C ASP A 40 4.20 -2.32 7.80
N THR A 41 3.18 -2.28 8.65
CA THR A 41 2.95 -1.12 9.54
C THR A 41 3.90 -1.04 10.72
N GLU A 42 4.62 -2.12 11.05
CA GLU A 42 5.63 -2.13 12.11
C GLU A 42 6.94 -1.53 11.62
N LYS A 43 7.37 -1.90 10.41
CA LYS A 43 8.64 -1.48 9.82
C LYS A 43 8.53 -0.31 8.84
N ASN A 44 7.31 0.12 8.54
CA ASN A 44 7.01 1.13 7.51
C ASN A 44 7.61 0.76 6.14
N LEU A 45 7.40 -0.50 5.72
CA LEU A 45 7.82 -1.02 4.42
C LEU A 45 6.60 -1.19 3.51
N VAL A 46 6.83 -1.11 2.21
CA VAL A 46 5.85 -1.41 1.16
C VAL A 46 6.36 -2.57 0.32
N LEU A 47 5.46 -3.50 -0.01
CA LEU A 47 5.77 -4.60 -0.93
C LEU A 47 5.63 -4.11 -2.36
N ASN A 48 6.63 -4.36 -3.19
CA ASN A 48 6.65 -3.96 -4.59
C ASN A 48 6.32 -5.11 -5.56
N SER A 49 6.25 -4.77 -6.85
CA SER A 49 5.98 -5.70 -7.96
C SER A 49 6.94 -6.90 -8.04
N ASN A 50 8.15 -6.77 -7.49
CA ASN A 50 9.17 -7.82 -7.49
C ASN A 50 9.08 -8.73 -6.24
N LEU A 51 8.04 -8.56 -5.41
CA LEU A 51 7.86 -9.25 -4.14
C LEU A 51 8.95 -8.91 -3.11
N GLU A 52 9.55 -7.72 -3.22
CA GLU A 52 10.57 -7.22 -2.31
C GLU A 52 10.00 -6.11 -1.42
N TRP A 53 10.46 -6.07 -0.17
CA TRP A 53 10.13 -4.99 0.75
C TRP A 53 11.06 -3.80 0.54
N GLU A 54 10.49 -2.64 0.27
CA GLU A 54 11.23 -1.38 0.20
C GLU A 54 10.66 -0.34 1.19
N PRO A 55 11.45 0.65 1.64
CA PRO A 55 10.95 1.69 2.53
C PRO A 55 9.81 2.49 1.90
N GLU A 56 8.68 2.67 2.60
CA GLU A 56 7.63 3.60 2.15
C GLU A 56 8.07 5.04 2.47
N PRO A 57 8.25 5.92 1.46
CA PRO A 57 8.63 7.30 1.70
C PRO A 57 7.58 8.02 2.55
N THR A 58 8.04 8.75 3.56
CA THR A 58 7.18 9.45 4.53
C THR A 58 6.40 10.60 3.90
N LEU A 59 6.97 11.27 2.91
CA LEU A 59 6.33 12.39 2.21
C LEU A 59 5.90 11.97 0.79
N ALA A 60 4.72 12.41 0.37
CA ALA A 60 4.18 12.10 -0.95
C ALA A 60 5.05 12.64 -2.10
N LYS A 61 5.71 13.79 -1.90
CA LYS A 61 6.58 14.44 -2.90
C LYS A 61 7.85 13.64 -3.22
N ASP A 62 8.26 12.75 -2.32
CA ASP A 62 9.47 11.94 -2.47
C ASP A 62 9.19 10.62 -3.22
N ARG A 63 7.95 10.43 -3.68
CA ARG A 63 7.51 9.25 -4.44
C ARG A 63 7.52 9.59 -5.92
N ASP A 64 8.44 9.01 -6.66
CA ASP A 64 8.44 9.14 -8.12
C ASP A 64 7.36 8.26 -8.77
N GLU A 65 7.13 8.47 -10.07
CA GLU A 65 6.11 7.73 -10.82
C GLU A 65 6.43 6.23 -10.87
N ALA A 66 7.72 5.87 -10.98
CA ALA A 66 8.17 4.48 -11.02
C ALA A 66 7.85 3.74 -9.72
N PHE A 67 8.11 4.37 -8.57
CA PHE A 67 7.76 3.89 -7.23
C PHE A 67 6.26 3.68 -7.13
N LEU A 68 5.47 4.67 -7.55
CA LEU A 68 4.00 4.56 -7.50
C LEU A 68 3.51 3.40 -8.36
N ILE A 69 4.01 3.26 -9.59
CA ILE A 69 3.63 2.16 -10.50
C ILE A 69 3.93 0.80 -9.88
N ARG A 70 5.12 0.62 -9.28
CA ARG A 70 5.54 -0.68 -8.74
C ARG A 70 4.98 -1.02 -7.36
N THR A 71 4.30 -0.11 -6.67
CA THR A 71 3.79 -0.32 -5.30
C THR A 71 2.27 -0.12 -5.17
N ARG A 72 1.58 0.32 -6.23
CA ARG A 72 0.16 0.66 -6.21
C ARG A 72 -0.63 -0.19 -7.19
N PHE A 73 -1.45 -1.07 -6.65
CA PHE A 73 -2.22 -2.05 -7.42
C PHE A 73 -3.72 -1.84 -7.25
N ASP A 74 -4.54 -2.46 -8.10
CA ASP A 74 -5.94 -2.68 -7.71
C ASP A 74 -6.02 -3.67 -6.54
N PHE A 75 -7.20 -3.79 -5.94
CA PHE A 75 -7.40 -4.60 -4.73
C PHE A 75 -7.09 -6.09 -4.97
N GLU A 76 -7.59 -6.66 -6.06
CA GLU A 76 -7.45 -8.09 -6.36
C GLU A 76 -6.00 -8.44 -6.66
N THR A 77 -5.31 -7.61 -7.44
CA THR A 77 -3.88 -7.73 -7.72
C THR A 77 -3.06 -7.63 -6.43
N ALA A 78 -3.34 -6.69 -5.54
CA ALA A 78 -2.63 -6.56 -4.26
C ALA A 78 -2.82 -7.79 -3.36
N VAL A 79 -4.03 -8.36 -3.31
CA VAL A 79 -4.28 -9.60 -2.55
C VAL A 79 -3.52 -10.78 -3.17
N SER A 80 -3.62 -10.96 -4.49
CA SER A 80 -2.93 -12.04 -5.22
C SER A 80 -1.41 -11.95 -5.06
N GLN A 81 -0.86 -10.75 -5.17
CA GLN A 81 0.56 -10.51 -4.99
C GLN A 81 1.05 -10.86 -3.59
N TYR A 82 0.29 -10.52 -2.55
CA TYR A 82 0.65 -10.91 -1.19
C TYR A 82 0.61 -12.42 -1.00
N GLN A 83 -0.35 -13.11 -1.61
CA GLN A 83 -0.40 -14.58 -1.61
C GLN A 83 0.83 -15.18 -2.31
N GLN A 84 1.23 -14.64 -3.46
CA GLN A 84 2.45 -15.06 -4.16
C GLN A 84 3.70 -14.84 -3.30
N TYR A 85 3.83 -13.68 -2.66
CA TYR A 85 4.91 -13.41 -1.71
C TYR A 85 4.97 -14.49 -0.62
N LYS A 86 3.84 -14.87 -0.02
CA LYS A 86 3.81 -15.94 1.00
C LYS A 86 4.22 -17.30 0.47
N MET A 87 3.99 -17.60 -0.81
CA MET A 87 4.40 -18.85 -1.44
C MET A 87 5.91 -18.92 -1.71
N TYR A 88 6.55 -17.79 -2.04
CA TYR A 88 7.98 -17.73 -2.38
C TYR A 88 8.90 -17.35 -1.21
N ALA A 89 8.36 -16.74 -0.16
CA ALA A 89 9.12 -16.36 1.04
C ALA A 89 9.33 -17.52 2.04
N GLN A 90 9.04 -18.76 1.65
CA GLN A 90 9.33 -20.00 2.40
C GLN A 90 10.64 -20.65 1.96
#